data_AF-A0A816G607-F1
#
_entry.id   AF-A0A816G607-F1
#
_cell.length_a   1.000
_cell.length_b   1.000
_cell.length_c   1.000
_cell.angle_alpha   90.00
_cell.angle_beta   90.00
_cell.angle_gamma   90.00
#
_symmetry.space_group_name_H-M   'P 1'
#
loop_
_entity.id
_entity.type
_entity.pdbx_description
1 polymer ?
#
loop_
_entity_poly.entity_id
_entity_poly.type
_entity_poly.pdbx_seq_one_letter_code
_entity_poly.pdbx_strand_id
1 'polypeptide(L)'
;EYNGFNFFPFNSTALSMLDTLNSLKTIAALGSNWIGIDFILGQDSNISNEVYFEERTPTENVWSTFVQEAHKYNLSVLLKPLILCGGDCIFINIIPSNITNWFSSYGQVIYNLSVMAEELHIEALAVGLELIQISNQEYTPYWRTL
;
A
#
# COMPACT_ATOMS: atom_id res chain seq x y z
N GLU A 1 -21.68 5.30 -4.10
CA GLU A 1 -20.58 6.19 -4.53
C GLU A 1 -19.36 5.92 -3.65
N TYR A 2 -18.15 5.99 -4.21
CA TYR A 2 -16.90 5.91 -3.45
C TYR A 2 -16.52 7.32 -2.99
N ASN A 3 -16.65 7.60 -1.70
CA ASN A 3 -16.28 8.88 -1.09
C ASN A 3 -15.21 8.62 -0.03
N GLY A 4 -13.97 9.00 -0.33
CA GLY A 4 -12.83 8.61 0.49
C GLY A 4 -11.82 9.72 0.68
N PHE A 5 -11.11 9.64 1.80
CA PHE A 5 -9.88 10.39 2.06
C PHE A 5 -8.68 9.48 1.84
N ASN A 6 -7.53 10.04 1.47
CA ASN A 6 -6.25 9.33 1.54
C ASN A 6 -5.46 9.80 2.77
N PHE A 7 -4.75 8.86 3.40
CA PHE A 7 -3.84 9.11 4.50
C PHE A 7 -2.51 8.42 4.22
N PHE A 8 -1.41 9.15 4.43
CA PHE A 8 -0.05 8.64 4.23
C PHE A 8 0.70 8.57 5.58
N PRO A 9 0.77 7.41 6.25
CA PRO A 9 1.64 7.22 7.40
C PRO A 9 3.12 7.22 7.00
N PHE A 10 3.90 8.16 7.52
CA PHE A 10 5.36 8.23 7.31
C PHE A 10 6.18 7.35 8.29
N ASN A 11 5.53 6.63 9.20
CA ASN A 11 6.17 5.68 10.12
C ASN A 11 5.24 4.48 10.37
N SER A 12 5.81 3.37 10.83
CA SER A 12 5.12 2.08 10.95
C SER A 12 4.08 2.01 12.06
N THR A 13 4.03 2.98 12.99
CA THR A 13 3.09 2.98 14.12
C THR A 13 2.00 4.05 14.00
N ALA A 14 2.08 4.93 13.00
CA ALA A 14 1.20 6.08 12.85
C ALA A 14 -0.29 5.70 12.82
N LEU A 15 -0.64 4.55 12.23
CA LEU A 15 -2.02 4.08 12.12
C LEU A 15 -2.61 3.62 13.46
N SER A 16 -1.78 3.22 14.43
CA SER A 16 -2.24 2.85 15.77
C SER A 16 -2.22 4.00 16.79
N MET A 17 -1.80 5.20 16.36
CA MET A 17 -1.75 6.37 17.24
C MET A 17 -3.16 6.89 17.53
N LEU A 18 -3.42 7.26 18.78
CA LEU A 18 -4.74 7.69 19.23
C LEU A 18 -5.30 8.86 18.40
N ASP A 19 -4.47 9.83 18.03
CA ASP A 19 -4.90 10.96 17.21
C ASP A 19 -5.34 10.53 15.80
N THR A 20 -4.61 9.59 15.19
CA THR A 20 -4.99 8.99 13.90
C THR A 20 -6.32 8.26 14.01
N LEU A 21 -6.48 7.42 15.05
CA LEU A 21 -7.73 6.69 15.29
C LEU A 21 -8.92 7.63 15.52
N ASN A 22 -8.74 8.69 16.30
CA ASN A 22 -9.78 9.72 16.53
C ASN A 22 -10.14 10.48 15.25
N SER A 23 -9.20 10.65 14.31
CA SER A 23 -9.47 11.32 13.04
C SER A 23 -10.48 10.56 12.16
N LEU A 24 -10.55 9.23 12.28
CA LEU A 24 -11.48 8.38 11.51
C LEU A 24 -12.95 8.75 11.77
N LYS A 25 -13.29 9.02 13.04
CA LYS A 25 -14.63 9.51 13.41
C LYS A 25 -14.97 10.82 12.69
N THR A 26 -14.00 11.72 12.59
CA THR A 26 -14.18 13.02 11.93
C THR A 26 -14.36 12.84 10.43
N ILE A 27 -13.53 11.99 9.81
CA ILE A 27 -13.62 11.64 8.38
C ILE A 27 -15.00 11.05 8.05
N ALA A 28 -15.49 10.10 8.86
CA ALA A 28 -16.82 9.52 8.67
C ALA A 28 -17.94 10.56 8.86
N ALA A 29 -17.82 11.47 9.84
CA ALA A 29 -18.80 12.53 10.08
C ALA A 29 -18.89 13.55 8.92
N LEU A 30 -17.85 13.66 8.08
CA LEU A 30 -17.87 14.44 6.84
C LEU A 30 -18.57 13.72 5.67
N GLY A 31 -19.10 12.52 5.90
CA GLY A 31 -19.81 11.72 4.90
C GLY A 31 -18.90 10.79 4.08
N SER A 32 -17.64 10.61 4.49
CA SER A 32 -16.75 9.61 3.88
C SER A 32 -17.23 8.21 4.22
N ASN A 33 -17.12 7.29 3.25
CA ASN A 33 -17.35 5.85 3.44
C ASN A 33 -16.12 5.00 3.10
N TRP A 34 -15.01 5.64 2.72
CA TRP A 34 -13.73 4.99 2.47
C TRP A 34 -12.56 5.73 3.14
N ILE A 35 -11.49 5.00 3.43
CA ILE A 35 -10.18 5.53 3.79
C ILE A 35 -9.10 4.76 3.01
N GLY A 36 -8.35 5.48 2.19
CA GLY A 36 -7.21 4.95 1.45
C GLY A 36 -5.90 5.18 2.20
N ILE A 37 -5.06 4.16 2.33
CA ILE A 37 -3.79 4.25 3.02
C ILE A 37 -2.64 4.03 2.06
N ASP A 38 -1.90 5.10 1.80
CA ASP A 38 -0.65 5.06 1.06
C ASP A 38 0.46 4.64 2.03
N PHE A 39 1.04 3.45 1.90
CA PHE A 39 2.08 2.98 2.83
C PHE A 39 3.33 2.53 2.09
N ILE A 40 4.46 2.58 2.78
CA ILE A 40 5.76 2.45 2.11
C ILE A 40 6.18 0.98 2.04
N LEU A 41 6.65 0.58 0.85
CA LEU A 41 7.49 -0.58 0.59
C LEU A 41 8.89 -0.10 0.19
N GLY A 42 9.91 -0.92 0.44
CA GLY A 42 11.29 -0.62 0.12
C GLY A 42 11.78 -1.26 -1.18
N GLN A 43 12.71 -0.58 -1.83
CA GLN A 43 13.54 -1.08 -2.92
C GLN A 43 14.91 -0.35 -2.86
N ASP A 44 16.03 -1.02 -3.10
CA ASP A 44 17.33 -0.38 -2.84
C ASP A 44 17.72 0.73 -3.85
N SER A 45 17.33 0.59 -5.11
CA SER A 45 17.63 1.53 -6.20
C SER A 45 16.59 1.40 -7.31
N ASN A 46 16.56 2.29 -8.30
CA ASN A 46 15.62 2.16 -9.42
C ASN A 46 15.78 0.88 -10.25
N ILE A 47 17.00 0.33 -10.32
CA ILE A 47 17.34 -0.87 -11.11
C ILE A 47 17.34 -2.17 -10.30
N SER A 48 17.05 -2.08 -9.00
CA SER A 48 16.94 -3.25 -8.12
C SER A 48 15.75 -4.12 -8.53
N ASN A 49 15.87 -5.42 -8.29
CA ASN A 49 14.85 -6.42 -8.67
C ASN A 49 14.09 -6.96 -7.44
N GLU A 50 14.38 -6.45 -6.25
CA GLU A 50 13.76 -6.88 -5.01
C GLU A 50 12.89 -5.77 -4.43
N VAL A 51 11.65 -6.10 -4.08
CA VAL A 51 10.73 -5.23 -3.34
C VAL A 51 10.43 -5.90 -2.02
N TYR A 52 10.43 -5.14 -0.92
CA TYR A 52 10.29 -5.71 0.42
C TYR A 52 9.46 -4.81 1.34
N PHE A 53 8.93 -5.40 2.41
CA PHE A 53 8.44 -4.64 3.56
C PHE A 53 9.62 -3.99 4.27
N GLU A 54 9.59 -2.68 4.46
CA GLU A 54 10.66 -1.95 5.13
C GLU A 54 10.24 -1.52 6.55
N GLU A 55 11.12 -0.85 7.28
CA GLU A 55 10.90 -0.45 8.68
C GLU A 55 9.67 0.45 8.88
N ARG A 56 9.31 1.25 7.86
CA ARG A 56 8.14 2.14 7.88
C ARG A 56 6.85 1.46 7.45
N THR A 57 6.91 0.25 6.88
CA THR A 57 5.71 -0.53 6.57
C THR A 57 5.01 -0.87 7.91
N PRO A 58 3.72 -0.54 8.09
CA PRO A 58 2.99 -0.93 9.29
C PRO A 58 2.93 -2.45 9.44
N THR A 59 3.04 -2.93 10.68
CA THR A 59 2.90 -4.36 11.00
C THR A 59 1.43 -4.78 10.97
N GLU A 60 1.17 -6.08 10.89
CA GLU A 60 -0.19 -6.64 10.92
C GLU A 60 -0.99 -6.19 12.16
N ASN A 61 -0.35 -6.11 13.35
CA ASN A 61 -1.01 -5.61 14.56
C ASN A 61 -1.45 -4.14 14.44
N VAL A 62 -0.63 -3.31 13.78
CA VAL A 62 -0.96 -1.91 13.52
C VAL A 62 -2.10 -1.81 12.52
N TRP A 63 -2.08 -2.61 11.45
CA TRP A 63 -3.18 -2.70 10.50
C TRP A 63 -4.48 -3.17 11.17
N SER A 64 -4.44 -4.24 11.95
CA SER A 64 -5.59 -4.79 12.67
C SER A 64 -6.23 -3.73 13.57
N THR A 65 -5.41 -2.99 14.33
CA THR A 65 -5.90 -1.87 15.17
C THR A 65 -6.61 -0.81 14.35
N PHE A 66 -6.01 -0.38 13.24
CA PHE A 66 -6.56 0.68 12.40
C PHE A 66 -7.85 0.26 11.68
N VAL A 67 -7.86 -0.93 11.08
CA VAL A 67 -8.99 -1.49 10.34
C VAL A 67 -10.20 -1.69 11.26
N GLN A 68 -9.97 -2.24 12.46
CA GLN A 68 -11.03 -2.38 13.46
C GLN A 68 -11.65 -1.04 13.84
N GLU A 69 -10.85 0.03 13.98
CA GLU A 69 -11.37 1.36 14.29
C GLU A 69 -12.09 1.98 13.10
N ALA A 70 -11.58 1.84 11.87
CA ALA A 70 -12.24 2.31 10.66
C ALA A 70 -13.63 1.69 10.49
N HIS A 71 -13.74 0.38 10.69
CA HIS A 71 -15.00 -0.35 10.58
C HIS A 71 -16.05 0.09 11.63
N LYS A 72 -15.65 0.55 12.82
CA LYS A 72 -16.61 1.11 13.81
C LYS A 72 -17.36 2.33 13.26
N TYR A 73 -16.78 3.05 12.31
CA TYR A 73 -17.38 4.21 11.67
C TYR A 73 -17.91 3.92 10.26
N ASN A 74 -18.05 2.65 9.88
CA ASN A 74 -18.48 2.20 8.54
C ASN A 74 -17.58 2.72 7.41
N LEU A 75 -16.29 2.91 7.67
CA LEU A 75 -15.31 3.24 6.63
C LEU A 75 -14.71 1.95 6.09
N SER A 76 -14.81 1.74 4.78
CA SER A 76 -14.04 0.70 4.09
C SER A 76 -12.60 1.13 3.88
N VAL A 77 -11.68 0.18 3.91
CA VAL A 77 -10.23 0.41 3.86
C VAL A 77 -9.68 -0.01 2.49
N LEU A 78 -8.89 0.88 1.88
CA LEU A 78 -8.12 0.62 0.67
C LEU A 78 -6.63 0.69 0.97
N LEU A 79 -5.91 -0.41 0.75
CA LEU A 79 -4.45 -0.47 0.84
C LEU A 79 -3.80 -0.01 -0.47
N LYS A 80 -2.81 0.88 -0.38
CA LYS A 80 -2.09 1.44 -1.53
C LYS A 80 -0.58 1.37 -1.28
N PRO A 81 0.11 0.30 -1.73
CA PRO A 81 1.55 0.17 -1.57
C PRO A 81 2.30 1.16 -2.47
N LEU A 82 3.05 2.07 -1.86
CA LEU A 82 3.98 2.99 -2.50
C LEU A 82 5.41 2.44 -2.37
N ILE A 83 6.10 2.22 -3.48
CA ILE A 83 7.51 1.81 -3.44
C ILE A 83 8.39 3.05 -3.33
N LEU A 84 9.17 3.17 -2.25
CA LEU A 84 10.24 4.14 -2.18
C LEU A 84 11.57 3.45 -2.44
N CYS A 85 12.29 3.96 -3.42
CA CYS A 85 13.62 3.49 -3.77
C CYS A 85 14.72 4.32 -3.09
N GLY A 86 15.80 3.68 -2.67
CA GLY A 86 16.96 4.33 -2.09
C GLY A 86 17.81 5.12 -3.10
N GLY A 87 18.76 5.91 -2.58
CA GLY A 87 19.70 6.71 -3.38
C GLY A 87 19.07 7.95 -4.02
N ASP A 88 19.50 8.30 -5.23
CA ASP A 88 18.97 9.42 -6.03
C ASP A 88 17.69 9.06 -6.82
N CYS A 89 17.07 7.93 -6.49
CA CYS A 89 15.92 7.42 -7.20
C CYS A 89 14.64 8.19 -6.83
N ILE A 90 13.84 8.48 -7.86
CA ILE A 90 12.45 8.94 -7.69
C ILE A 90 11.56 7.74 -7.98
N PHE A 91 10.59 7.45 -7.11
CA PHE A 91 9.72 6.26 -7.20
C PHE A 91 8.98 6.09 -8.54
N ILE A 92 8.72 7.19 -9.26
CA ILE A 92 8.14 7.16 -10.62
C ILE A 92 9.08 6.58 -11.68
N ASN A 93 10.36 6.37 -11.36
CA ASN A 93 11.42 5.97 -12.27
C ASN A 93 12.02 4.60 -11.92
N ILE A 94 11.21 3.69 -11.39
CA ILE A 94 11.59 2.28 -11.18
C ILE A 94 11.75 1.59 -12.54
N ILE A 95 12.96 1.15 -12.86
CA ILE A 95 13.33 0.50 -14.12
C ILE A 95 14.19 -0.72 -13.77
N PRO A 96 13.57 -1.84 -13.33
CA PRO A 96 14.31 -2.99 -12.83
C PRO A 96 15.27 -3.55 -13.88
N SER A 97 16.47 -3.93 -13.47
CA SER A 97 17.48 -4.52 -14.38
C SER A 97 17.09 -5.90 -14.91
N ASN A 98 16.23 -6.61 -14.18
CA ASN A 98 15.60 -7.87 -14.58
C ASN A 98 14.12 -7.85 -14.20
N ILE A 99 13.29 -7.56 -15.20
CA ILE A 99 11.84 -7.40 -15.01
C ILE A 99 11.16 -8.67 -14.49
N THR A 100 11.61 -9.86 -14.92
CA THR A 100 11.02 -11.13 -14.45
C THR A 100 11.28 -11.34 -12.97
N ASN A 101 12.51 -11.10 -12.50
CA ASN A 101 12.84 -11.20 -11.08
C ASN A 101 12.07 -10.16 -10.27
N TRP A 102 11.96 -8.93 -10.79
CA TRP A 102 11.22 -7.87 -10.13
C TRP A 102 9.74 -8.22 -9.93
N PHE A 103 9.06 -8.70 -10.96
CA PHE A 103 7.65 -9.12 -10.83
C PHE A 103 7.49 -10.34 -9.94
N SER A 104 8.46 -11.25 -9.88
CA SER A 104 8.43 -12.35 -8.93
C SER A 104 8.52 -11.86 -7.48
N SER A 105 9.42 -10.91 -7.20
CA SER A 105 9.60 -10.32 -5.85
C SER A 105 8.38 -9.49 -5.45
N TYR A 106 7.96 -8.56 -6.33
CA TYR A 106 6.77 -7.73 -6.12
C TYR A 106 5.49 -8.56 -5.99
N GLY A 107 5.35 -9.62 -6.81
CA GLY A 107 4.24 -10.56 -6.74
C GLY A 107 4.12 -11.23 -5.38
N GLN A 108 5.24 -11.66 -4.79
CA GLN A 108 5.23 -12.23 -3.45
C GLN A 108 4.79 -11.21 -2.39
N VAL A 109 5.20 -9.95 -2.51
CA VAL A 109 4.76 -8.87 -1.59
C VAL A 109 3.26 -8.61 -1.73
N ILE A 110 2.74 -8.49 -2.96
CA ILE A 110 1.30 -8.28 -3.21
C ILE A 110 0.48 -9.48 -2.72
N TYR A 111 0.96 -10.71 -2.93
CA TYR A 111 0.32 -11.91 -2.38
C TYR A 111 0.24 -11.84 -0.85
N ASN A 112 1.34 -11.54 -0.16
CA ASN A 112 1.35 -11.43 1.30
C ASN A 112 0.38 -10.33 1.79
N LEU A 113 0.31 -9.20 1.09
CA LEU A 113 -0.66 -8.13 1.37
C LEU A 113 -2.11 -8.58 1.14
N SER A 114 -2.38 -9.38 0.12
CA SER A 114 -3.72 -9.91 -0.16
C SER A 114 -4.19 -10.90 0.91
N VAL A 115 -3.30 -11.75 1.42
CA VAL A 115 -3.59 -12.67 2.53
C VAL A 115 -3.93 -11.87 3.78
N MET A 116 -3.10 -10.89 4.14
CA MET A 116 -3.36 -9.99 5.28
C MET A 116 -4.68 -9.21 5.09
N ALA A 117 -4.96 -8.73 3.88
CA ALA A 117 -6.19 -7.99 3.59
C ALA A 117 -7.43 -8.87 3.80
N GLU A 118 -7.41 -10.12 3.34
CA GLU A 118 -8.48 -11.09 3.57
C GLU A 118 -8.68 -11.36 5.07
N GLU A 119 -7.59 -11.64 5.79
CA GLU A 119 -7.60 -11.94 7.23
C GLU A 119 -8.14 -10.78 8.08
N LEU A 120 -7.85 -9.54 7.67
CA LEU A 120 -8.30 -8.32 8.36
C LEU A 120 -9.61 -7.74 7.81
N HIS A 121 -10.22 -8.38 6.82
CA HIS A 121 -11.43 -7.91 6.13
C HIS A 121 -11.29 -6.51 5.50
N ILE A 122 -10.13 -6.23 4.91
CA ILE A 122 -9.88 -5.01 4.15
C ILE A 122 -10.54 -5.12 2.77
N GLU A 123 -11.30 -4.12 2.36
CA GLU A 123 -12.16 -4.21 1.18
C GLU A 123 -11.45 -4.06 -0.15
N ALA A 124 -10.27 -3.43 -0.19
CA ALA A 124 -9.53 -3.29 -1.42
C ALA A 124 -8.01 -3.20 -1.22
N LEU A 125 -7.28 -3.75 -2.19
CA LEU A 125 -5.84 -3.63 -2.36
C LEU A 125 -5.56 -3.09 -3.77
N ALA A 126 -4.90 -1.94 -3.85
CA ALA A 126 -4.30 -1.48 -5.10
C ALA A 126 -3.03 -2.30 -5.36
N VAL A 127 -2.92 -2.87 -6.57
CA VAL A 127 -1.74 -3.64 -6.98
C VAL A 127 -0.60 -2.77 -7.52
N GLY A 128 -0.71 -1.44 -7.42
CA GLY A 128 0.32 -0.50 -7.84
C GLY A 128 -0.06 0.95 -7.60
N LEU A 129 0.95 1.79 -7.30
CA LEU A 129 0.82 3.22 -7.12
C LEU A 129 2.01 3.91 -7.81
N GLU A 130 1.72 4.67 -8.87
CA GLU A 130 2.70 5.50 -9.62
C GLU A 130 3.87 4.74 -10.26
N LEU A 131 3.66 3.48 -10.65
CA LEU A 131 4.65 2.61 -11.31
C LEU A 131 4.79 2.87 -12.83
N ILE A 132 4.96 4.15 -13.21
CA ILE A 132 4.81 4.66 -14.59
C ILE A 132 5.62 3.87 -15.62
N GLN A 133 6.90 3.60 -15.33
CA GLN A 133 7.81 2.94 -16.29
C GLN A 133 7.40 1.50 -16.57
N ILE A 134 6.83 0.81 -15.58
CA ILE A 134 6.51 -0.62 -15.65
C ILE A 134 5.01 -0.91 -15.83
N SER A 135 4.16 0.10 -15.98
CA SER A 135 2.71 -0.05 -16.24
C SER A 135 2.31 0.08 -17.72
N ASN A 136 3.27 0.03 -18.65
CA ASN A 136 3.01 0.13 -20.08
C ASN A 136 2.63 -1.25 -20.71
N GLN A 137 2.26 -1.26 -22.00
CA GLN A 137 1.78 -2.46 -22.70
C GLN A 137 2.81 -3.61 -22.73
N GLU A 138 4.11 -3.30 -22.77
CA GLU A 138 5.20 -4.29 -22.75
C GLU A 138 5.11 -5.22 -21.55
N TYR A 139 4.73 -4.68 -20.38
CA TYR A 139 4.71 -5.40 -19.11
C TYR A 139 3.35 -5.97 -18.74
N THR A 140 2.33 -5.77 -19.58
CA THR A 140 0.98 -6.32 -19.34
C THR A 140 0.95 -7.84 -19.05
N PRO A 141 1.76 -8.69 -19.72
CA PRO A 141 1.79 -10.12 -19.41
C PRO A 141 2.18 -10.42 -17.95
N TYR A 142 3.11 -9.66 -17.37
CA TYR A 142 3.53 -9.84 -15.98
C TYR A 142 2.45 -9.38 -14.99
N TRP A 143 1.80 -8.25 -15.26
CA TRP A 143 0.70 -7.75 -14.43
C TRP A 143 -0.52 -8.68 -14.36
N ARG A 144 -0.75 -9.48 -15.41
CA ARG A 144 -1.87 -10.44 -15.45
C ARG A 144 -1.57 -11.75 -14.73
N THR A 145 -0.33 -11.95 -14.29
CA THR A 145 0.12 -13.14 -13.55
C THR A 145 0.41 -12.87 -12.08
N LEU A 146 0.35 -11.60 -11.67
CA LEU A 146 0.29 -11.17 -10.27
C LEU A 146 -0.99 -11.71 -9.62
#